data_AF-A0A399ZZL4-F1
#
_entry.id   AF-A0A399ZZL4-F1
#
_cell.length_a   1.000
_cell.length_b   1.000
_cell.length_c   1.000
_cell.angle_alpha   90.00
_cell.angle_beta   90.00
_cell.angle_gamma   90.00
#
_symmetry.space_group_name_H-M   'P 1'
#
loop_
_entity.id
_entity.type
_entity.pdbx_description
1 polymer ?
#
loop_
_entity_poly.entity_id
_entity_poly.type
_entity_poly.pdbx_seq_one_letter_code
_entity_poly.pdbx_strand_id
1 'polypeptide(L)'
;MWLDAIRPLEFSAVRAQLARYTAFSASETLALELEPSNDIATVRVWQQETTEARALLDQQPQVGVGGARDVRALTRVARIGGMIPPHEFLDLRATLLAARNLRKNILRSSEAFPRLAFIAASLDDAPRVIDEIGRVFTEQGEVADGASSELAQIRRDLRVAQQRVMERLNHIITSTQYAKYLQEAIITQREGRYVVPVRAEARGRIHGIVHDSSASGATLFIEPLAVVELGNRVRELTLQEQREVERILRELTALVAQFADAIDYTVETLAQLDLAFAKAKYSAALKAVAPVIDGGSREQPAYLELSKARHPLLDPAKVVPISLELQRAFSILIITGPNTGGKTVSLKTVGLLALMAQSGLHIPARAGSRLPVYDGIFADIGDEQSIEQSLSTFSGHLKNIVAILRAANERALVLFDELGAGTDPVEGAALARAIVEQLLERKIPALIATHYAELKAFAHTTPGVENASMEFDVETLAPTYRLTIGLPGRSNAFAIATRLGLDRALVERARANVGSSNAELETLLAQLKKTREETARELGRAAAARENAEKASKQNRRELAETQRQRSEILRHTREQARGELDAARAELNRLKREWREIPATR
;
A
#
# COMPACT_ATOMS: atom_id res chain seq x y z
N MET A 1 20.72 -12.38 -1.15
CA MET A 1 21.13 -11.41 -0.10
C MET A 1 19.98 -11.02 0.81
N TRP A 2 18.75 -10.80 0.31
CA TRP A 2 17.61 -10.41 1.16
C TRP A 2 16.81 -11.59 1.74
N LEU A 3 16.86 -12.75 1.08
CA LEU A 3 16.12 -13.97 1.46
C LEU A 3 16.31 -14.36 2.93
N ASP A 4 17.52 -14.20 3.46
CA ASP A 4 17.88 -14.57 4.83
C ASP A 4 17.22 -13.66 5.89
N ALA A 5 16.73 -12.47 5.50
CA ALA A 5 16.07 -11.53 6.39
C ALA A 5 14.56 -11.39 6.15
N ILE A 6 14.05 -11.71 4.96
CA ILE A 6 12.62 -11.58 4.61
C ILE A 6 11.72 -12.38 5.57
N ARG A 7 12.09 -13.63 5.86
CA ARG A 7 11.30 -14.51 6.73
C ARG A 7 11.45 -14.15 8.22
N PRO A 8 12.66 -14.02 8.79
CA PRO A 8 12.82 -13.68 10.20
C PRO A 8 12.23 -12.31 10.58
N LEU A 9 12.23 -11.35 9.66
CA LEU A 9 11.67 -10.01 9.87
C LEU A 9 10.22 -9.87 9.41
N GLU A 10 9.58 -10.95 8.96
CA GLU A 10 8.16 -10.97 8.58
C GLU A 10 7.82 -10.01 7.41
N PHE A 11 8.78 -9.73 6.53
CA PHE A 11 8.55 -8.84 5.39
C PHE A 11 7.53 -9.39 4.40
N SER A 12 7.41 -10.72 4.27
CA SER A 12 6.34 -11.35 3.49
C SER A 12 4.94 -10.96 3.96
N ALA A 13 4.75 -10.75 5.27
CA ALA A 13 3.47 -10.30 5.81
C ALA A 13 3.20 -8.83 5.44
N VAL A 14 4.23 -7.98 5.39
CA VAL A 14 4.11 -6.60 4.87
C VAL A 14 3.74 -6.60 3.39
N ARG A 15 4.37 -7.46 2.57
CA ARG A 15 4.03 -7.62 1.15
C ARG A 15 2.58 -8.08 0.96
N ALA A 16 2.13 -9.04 1.77
CA ALA A 16 0.73 -9.49 1.75
C ALA A 16 -0.26 -8.40 2.18
N GLN A 17 0.10 -7.56 3.16
CA GLN A 17 -0.73 -6.40 3.53
C GLN A 17 -0.77 -5.35 2.41
N LEU A 18 0.36 -5.09 1.74
CA LEU A 18 0.45 -4.16 0.60
C LEU A 18 -0.40 -4.64 -0.59
N ALA A 19 -0.34 -5.93 -0.91
CA ALA A 19 -1.10 -6.56 -1.99
C ALA A 19 -2.62 -6.34 -1.86
N ARG A 20 -3.15 -6.18 -0.64
CA ARG A 20 -4.57 -5.87 -0.43
C ARG A 20 -4.98 -4.47 -0.88
N TYR A 21 -4.03 -3.59 -1.19
CA TYR A 21 -4.28 -2.22 -1.66
C TYR A 21 -4.15 -2.07 -3.18
N THR A 22 -3.74 -3.13 -3.89
CA THR A 22 -3.68 -3.15 -5.36
C THR A 22 -5.07 -3.37 -5.95
N ALA A 23 -5.29 -2.90 -7.18
CA ALA A 23 -6.58 -2.93 -7.83
C ALA A 23 -6.82 -4.19 -8.70
N PHE A 24 -5.76 -4.86 -9.16
CA PHE A 24 -5.87 -6.02 -10.04
C PHE A 24 -4.65 -6.95 -9.91
N SER A 25 -4.74 -8.14 -10.53
CA SER A 25 -3.78 -9.23 -10.31
C SER A 25 -2.33 -8.92 -10.70
N ALA A 26 -2.10 -8.11 -11.75
CA ALA A 26 -0.74 -7.82 -12.18
C ALA A 26 0.03 -6.97 -11.15
N SER A 27 -0.61 -5.96 -10.55
CA SER A 27 -0.01 -5.17 -9.47
C SER A 27 0.07 -5.94 -8.16
N GLU A 28 -0.88 -6.85 -7.90
CA GLU A 28 -0.82 -7.78 -6.77
C GLU A 28 0.45 -8.64 -6.81
N THR A 29 0.78 -9.21 -7.98
CA THR A 29 2.04 -9.94 -8.19
C THR A 29 3.25 -9.07 -7.87
N LEU A 30 3.31 -7.83 -8.38
CA LEU A 30 4.41 -6.91 -8.09
C LEU A 30 4.53 -6.58 -6.60
N ALA A 31 3.42 -6.47 -5.88
CA ALA A 31 3.42 -6.23 -4.43
C ALA A 31 3.96 -7.44 -3.65
N LEU A 32 3.58 -8.66 -4.04
CA LEU A 32 4.03 -9.91 -3.41
C LEU A 32 5.51 -10.23 -3.72
N GLU A 33 6.01 -9.76 -4.85
CA GLU A 33 7.40 -9.93 -5.28
C GLU A 33 8.31 -8.74 -4.93
N LEU A 34 7.77 -7.72 -4.24
CA LEU A 34 8.49 -6.46 -3.99
C LEU A 34 9.81 -6.66 -3.21
N GLU A 35 10.95 -6.53 -3.87
CA GLU A 35 12.27 -6.67 -3.25
C GLU A 35 12.90 -5.33 -2.84
N PRO A 36 13.75 -5.32 -1.80
CA PRO A 36 14.58 -4.15 -1.49
C PRO A 36 15.75 -4.01 -2.48
N SER A 37 16.20 -2.78 -2.70
CA SER A 37 17.41 -2.47 -3.48
C SER A 37 18.53 -1.95 -2.57
N ASN A 38 19.78 -2.29 -2.92
CA ASN A 38 20.98 -1.71 -2.32
C ASN A 38 21.51 -0.48 -3.11
N ASP A 39 20.88 -0.14 -4.22
CA ASP A 39 21.21 1.08 -4.96
C ASP A 39 20.43 2.29 -4.41
N ILE A 40 21.16 3.23 -3.85
CA ILE A 40 20.60 4.44 -3.27
C ILE A 40 19.83 5.31 -4.27
N ALA A 41 20.25 5.35 -5.54
CA ALA A 41 19.56 6.13 -6.55
C ALA A 41 18.17 5.53 -6.81
N THR A 42 18.10 4.21 -7.00
CA THR A 42 16.85 3.46 -7.12
C THR A 42 15.94 3.65 -5.91
N VAL A 43 16.45 3.48 -4.68
CA VAL A 43 15.64 3.64 -3.46
C VAL A 43 15.06 5.05 -3.34
N ARG A 44 15.84 6.09 -3.68
CA ARG A 44 15.36 7.48 -3.68
C ARG A 44 14.25 7.70 -4.71
N VAL A 45 14.38 7.13 -5.90
CA VAL A 45 13.34 7.19 -6.94
C VAL A 45 12.05 6.52 -6.43
N TRP A 46 12.12 5.32 -5.89
CA TRP A 46 10.94 4.62 -5.37
C TRP A 46 10.27 5.34 -4.19
N GLN A 47 11.07 5.97 -3.31
CA GLN A 47 10.52 6.81 -2.23
C GLN A 47 9.81 8.05 -2.78
N GLN A 48 10.34 8.67 -3.84
CA GLN A 48 9.70 9.80 -4.52
C GLN A 48 8.40 9.37 -5.19
N GLU A 49 8.38 8.24 -5.90
CA GLU A 49 7.16 7.68 -6.52
C GLU A 49 6.04 7.47 -5.50
N THR A 50 6.33 6.83 -4.36
CA THR A 50 5.34 6.66 -3.28
C THR A 50 4.87 7.98 -2.69
N THR A 51 5.78 8.97 -2.58
CA THR A 51 5.45 10.31 -2.05
C THR A 51 4.57 11.10 -3.02
N GLU A 52 4.87 11.08 -4.32
CA GLU A 52 4.05 11.69 -5.36
C GLU A 52 2.69 11.01 -5.45
N ALA A 53 2.63 9.67 -5.42
CA ALA A 53 1.38 8.92 -5.41
C ALA A 53 0.51 9.27 -4.21
N ARG A 54 1.13 9.47 -3.04
CA ARG A 54 0.41 9.90 -1.84
C ARG A 54 -0.15 11.31 -1.98
N ALA A 55 0.67 12.25 -2.44
CA ALA A 55 0.24 13.63 -2.66
C ALA A 55 -0.87 13.73 -3.72
N LEU A 56 -0.79 12.94 -4.79
CA LEU A 56 -1.82 12.87 -5.83
C LEU A 56 -3.15 12.31 -5.28
N LEU A 57 -3.11 11.24 -4.48
CA LEU A 57 -4.32 10.68 -3.85
C LEU A 57 -4.93 11.63 -2.82
N ASP A 58 -4.11 12.37 -2.07
CA ASP A 58 -4.60 13.38 -1.12
C ASP A 58 -5.31 14.54 -1.85
N GLN A 59 -4.85 14.91 -3.06
CA GLN A 59 -5.49 15.93 -3.91
C GLN A 59 -6.70 15.38 -4.69
N GLN A 60 -6.62 14.14 -5.16
CA GLN A 60 -7.60 13.49 -6.01
C GLN A 60 -7.86 12.04 -5.54
N PRO A 61 -8.75 11.83 -4.54
CA PRO A 61 -8.97 10.52 -3.94
C PRO A 61 -9.51 9.45 -4.91
N GLN A 62 -10.10 9.86 -6.04
CA GLN A 62 -10.69 8.97 -7.04
C GLN A 62 -9.70 8.51 -8.11
N VAL A 63 -8.45 8.99 -8.08
CA VAL A 63 -7.42 8.55 -9.04
C VAL A 63 -7.04 7.09 -8.78
N GLY A 64 -6.97 6.31 -9.85
CA GLY A 64 -6.54 4.93 -9.82
C GLY A 64 -6.63 4.31 -11.21
N VAL A 65 -6.37 3.00 -11.28
CA VAL A 65 -6.46 2.23 -12.54
C VAL A 65 -7.88 1.76 -12.89
N GLY A 66 -8.89 2.18 -12.13
CA GLY A 66 -10.30 1.91 -12.43
C GLY A 66 -10.60 0.41 -12.52
N GLY A 67 -11.32 0.00 -13.58
CA GLY A 67 -11.70 -1.39 -13.85
C GLY A 67 -10.66 -2.19 -14.65
N ALA A 68 -9.38 -1.83 -14.59
CA ALA A 68 -8.31 -2.55 -15.29
C ALA A 68 -8.23 -4.03 -14.85
N ARG A 69 -7.92 -4.92 -15.79
CA ARG A 69 -7.72 -6.36 -15.57
C ARG A 69 -6.42 -6.81 -16.23
N ASP A 70 -5.87 -7.93 -15.76
CA ASP A 70 -4.69 -8.51 -16.40
C ASP A 70 -5.10 -9.27 -17.67
N VAL A 71 -4.93 -8.60 -18.81
CA VAL A 71 -5.32 -9.12 -20.12
C VAL A 71 -4.15 -9.76 -20.89
N ARG A 72 -2.99 -9.96 -20.25
CA ARG A 72 -1.82 -10.61 -20.87
C ARG A 72 -2.05 -12.08 -21.23
N ALA A 73 -3.02 -12.73 -20.59
CA ALA A 73 -3.48 -14.06 -21.02
C ALA A 73 -4.15 -13.99 -22.39
N LEU A 74 -4.92 -12.93 -22.66
CA LEU A 74 -5.66 -12.73 -23.92
C LEU A 74 -4.71 -12.47 -25.09
N THR A 75 -3.69 -11.64 -24.87
CA THR A 75 -2.65 -11.36 -25.86
C THR A 75 -1.88 -12.62 -26.23
N ARG A 76 -1.60 -13.50 -25.25
CA ARG A 76 -0.98 -14.82 -25.49
C ARG A 76 -1.86 -15.74 -26.34
N VAL A 77 -3.16 -15.84 -26.01
CA VAL A 77 -4.13 -16.60 -26.81
C VAL A 77 -4.19 -16.07 -28.24
N ALA A 78 -4.22 -14.75 -28.42
CA ALA A 78 -4.25 -14.11 -29.73
C ALA A 78 -2.98 -14.41 -30.55
N ARG A 79 -1.79 -14.34 -29.93
CA ARG A 79 -0.50 -14.62 -30.60
C ARG A 79 -0.41 -16.04 -31.16
N ILE A 80 -1.01 -17.02 -30.49
CA ILE A 80 -0.99 -18.43 -30.95
C ILE A 80 -2.15 -18.77 -31.91
N GLY A 81 -2.91 -17.77 -32.36
CA GLY A 81 -4.05 -17.97 -33.27
C GLY A 81 -5.30 -18.53 -32.61
N GLY A 82 -5.40 -18.47 -31.28
CA GLY A 82 -6.64 -18.76 -30.56
C GLY A 82 -7.71 -17.71 -30.81
N MET A 83 -8.92 -17.94 -30.32
CA MET A 83 -10.04 -16.99 -30.40
C MET A 83 -10.35 -16.44 -29.00
N ILE A 84 -10.36 -15.11 -28.87
CA ILE A 84 -10.75 -14.47 -27.61
C ILE A 84 -12.28 -14.53 -27.48
N PRO A 85 -12.82 -14.96 -26.32
CA PRO A 85 -14.24 -14.90 -26.02
C PRO A 85 -14.81 -13.46 -26.09
N PRO A 86 -16.05 -13.27 -26.59
CA PRO A 86 -16.71 -11.96 -26.70
C PRO A 86 -16.59 -11.03 -25.49
N HIS A 87 -16.86 -11.56 -24.28
CA HIS A 87 -16.86 -10.76 -23.05
C HIS A 87 -15.47 -10.30 -22.63
N GLU A 88 -14.41 -11.05 -22.98
CA GLU A 88 -13.03 -10.71 -22.60
C GLU A 88 -12.48 -9.54 -23.44
N PHE A 89 -13.05 -9.26 -24.62
CA PHE A 89 -12.72 -8.04 -25.37
C PHE A 89 -13.14 -6.76 -24.62
N LEU A 90 -14.24 -6.81 -23.87
CA LEU A 90 -14.66 -5.67 -23.06
C LEU A 90 -13.66 -5.38 -21.94
N ASP A 91 -13.09 -6.42 -21.33
CA ASP A 91 -12.04 -6.29 -20.32
C ASP A 91 -10.76 -5.67 -20.89
N LEU A 92 -10.39 -6.10 -22.10
CA LEU A 92 -9.27 -5.53 -22.85
C LEU A 92 -9.51 -4.06 -23.16
N ARG A 93 -10.69 -3.71 -23.67
CA ARG A 93 -11.05 -2.31 -23.93
C ARG A 93 -11.11 -1.48 -22.65
N ALA A 94 -11.69 -1.98 -21.57
CA ALA A 94 -11.77 -1.29 -20.28
C ALA A 94 -10.37 -0.99 -19.71
N THR A 95 -9.46 -1.96 -19.81
CA THR A 95 -8.06 -1.83 -19.36
C THR A 95 -7.31 -0.77 -20.17
N LEU A 96 -7.41 -0.80 -21.49
CA LEU A 96 -6.78 0.20 -22.37
C LEU A 96 -7.37 1.60 -22.17
N LEU A 97 -8.68 1.71 -21.96
CA LEU A 97 -9.33 2.98 -21.61
C LEU A 97 -8.84 3.52 -20.26
N ALA A 98 -8.67 2.65 -19.27
CA ALA A 98 -8.12 3.02 -17.97
C ALA A 98 -6.69 3.56 -18.09
N ALA A 99 -5.81 2.89 -18.86
CA ALA A 99 -4.47 3.37 -19.19
C ALA A 99 -4.50 4.77 -19.80
N ARG A 100 -5.27 4.95 -20.88
CA ARG A 100 -5.39 6.22 -21.58
C ARG A 100 -5.89 7.36 -20.68
N ASN A 101 -6.87 7.08 -19.83
CA ASN A 101 -7.43 8.07 -18.91
C ASN A 101 -6.45 8.43 -17.79
N LEU A 102 -5.77 7.44 -17.23
CA LEU A 102 -4.78 7.65 -16.17
C LEU A 102 -3.58 8.43 -16.69
N ARG A 103 -3.06 8.09 -17.88
CA ARG A 103 -2.03 8.84 -18.58
C ARG A 103 -2.40 10.31 -18.70
N LYS A 104 -3.59 10.60 -19.25
CA LYS A 104 -4.08 11.98 -19.42
C LYS A 104 -4.20 12.72 -18.10
N ASN A 105 -4.63 12.06 -17.02
CA ASN A 105 -4.74 12.68 -15.71
C ASN A 105 -3.35 13.04 -15.16
N ILE A 106 -2.43 12.08 -15.08
CA ILE A 106 -1.10 12.30 -14.50
C ILE A 106 -0.30 13.33 -15.29
N LEU A 107 -0.33 13.28 -16.63
CA LEU A 107 0.43 14.20 -17.48
C LEU A 107 -0.04 15.66 -17.40
N ARG A 108 -1.29 15.93 -16.99
CA ARG A 108 -1.77 17.31 -16.73
C ARG A 108 -1.08 17.94 -15.52
N SER A 109 -0.57 17.13 -14.61
CA SER A 109 0.11 17.54 -13.39
C SER A 109 1.58 17.08 -13.38
N SER A 110 2.20 16.99 -14.57
CA SER A 110 3.55 16.46 -14.74
C SER A 110 4.63 17.26 -14.01
N GLU A 111 4.46 18.57 -13.86
CA GLU A 111 5.35 19.42 -13.06
C GLU A 111 5.28 19.09 -11.56
N ALA A 112 4.10 18.72 -11.06
CA ALA A 112 3.89 18.38 -9.65
C ALA A 112 4.28 16.92 -9.33
N PHE A 113 4.13 16.02 -10.30
CA PHE A 113 4.37 14.58 -10.13
C PHE A 113 5.29 14.03 -11.25
N PRO A 114 6.56 14.48 -11.32
CA PRO A 114 7.46 14.13 -12.42
C PRO A 114 7.81 12.65 -12.47
N ARG A 115 7.89 11.92 -11.35
CA ARG A 115 8.18 10.47 -11.35
C ARG A 115 6.99 9.68 -11.86
N LEU A 116 5.79 9.99 -11.39
CA LEU A 116 4.58 9.35 -11.91
C LEU A 116 4.36 9.69 -13.39
N ALA A 117 4.64 10.93 -13.79
CA ALA A 117 4.53 11.35 -15.19
C ALA A 117 5.54 10.61 -16.08
N PHE A 118 6.75 10.34 -15.59
CA PHE A 118 7.73 9.54 -16.31
C PHE A 118 7.21 8.12 -16.58
N ILE A 119 6.63 7.45 -15.58
CA ILE A 119 6.03 6.11 -15.76
C ILE A 119 4.80 6.20 -16.69
N ALA A 120 3.92 7.18 -16.47
CA ALA A 120 2.68 7.34 -17.23
C ALA A 120 2.93 7.71 -18.71
N ALA A 121 4.05 8.37 -19.03
CA ALA A 121 4.41 8.71 -20.41
C ALA A 121 4.57 7.48 -21.31
N SER A 122 4.93 6.34 -20.72
CA SER A 122 5.11 5.04 -21.36
C SER A 122 3.81 4.29 -21.67
N LEU A 123 2.67 4.72 -21.11
CA LEU A 123 1.37 4.12 -21.43
C LEU A 123 1.00 4.37 -22.91
N ASP A 124 0.53 3.34 -23.60
CA ASP A 124 -0.02 3.47 -24.96
C ASP A 124 -1.48 3.93 -24.91
N ASP A 125 -1.88 4.79 -25.86
CA ASP A 125 -3.27 5.24 -26.03
C ASP A 125 -4.12 4.20 -26.79
N ALA A 126 -3.48 3.27 -27.52
CA ALA A 126 -4.05 2.15 -28.27
C ALA A 126 -5.38 2.48 -29.00
N PRO A 127 -5.49 3.61 -29.72
CA PRO A 127 -6.78 4.10 -30.22
C PRO A 127 -7.44 3.09 -31.17
N ARG A 128 -6.65 2.46 -32.04
CA ARG A 128 -7.12 1.52 -33.04
C ARG A 128 -7.79 0.28 -32.43
N VAL A 129 -7.25 -0.26 -31.34
CA VAL A 129 -7.82 -1.44 -30.66
C VAL A 129 -9.07 -1.04 -29.86
N ILE A 130 -9.01 0.08 -29.14
CA ILE A 130 -10.15 0.59 -28.35
C ILE A 130 -11.36 0.89 -29.23
N ASP A 131 -11.14 1.57 -30.35
CA ASP A 131 -12.19 2.01 -31.26
C ASP A 131 -12.80 0.82 -32.00
N GLU A 132 -11.98 -0.14 -32.43
CA GLU A 132 -12.47 -1.34 -33.12
C GLU A 132 -13.29 -2.24 -32.19
N ILE A 133 -12.86 -2.45 -30.94
CA ILE A 133 -13.67 -3.19 -29.96
C ILE A 133 -14.98 -2.43 -29.68
N GLY A 134 -14.93 -1.10 -29.56
CA GLY A 134 -16.12 -0.27 -29.36
C GLY A 134 -17.09 -0.28 -30.55
N ARG A 135 -16.59 -0.53 -31.76
CA ARG A 135 -17.39 -0.69 -32.98
C ARG A 135 -18.04 -2.07 -33.07
N VAL A 136 -17.31 -3.12 -32.66
CA VAL A 136 -17.76 -4.51 -32.73
C VAL A 136 -18.74 -4.87 -31.63
N PHE A 137 -18.60 -4.33 -30.42
CA PHE A 137 -19.44 -4.68 -29.27
C PHE A 137 -20.41 -3.57 -28.84
N THR A 138 -21.61 -3.97 -28.43
CA THR A 138 -22.57 -3.10 -27.74
C THR A 138 -22.17 -2.89 -26.27
N GLU A 139 -22.86 -1.99 -25.57
CA GLU A 139 -22.67 -1.79 -24.14
C GLU A 139 -22.99 -3.05 -23.31
N GLN A 140 -23.87 -3.92 -23.83
CA GLN A 140 -24.26 -5.19 -23.21
C GLN A 140 -23.26 -6.33 -23.49
N GLY A 141 -22.23 -6.10 -24.31
CA GLY A 141 -21.23 -7.12 -24.67
C GLY A 141 -21.64 -8.08 -25.78
N GLU A 142 -22.70 -7.76 -26.51
CA GLU A 142 -23.10 -8.48 -27.71
C GLU A 142 -22.40 -7.91 -28.94
N VAL A 143 -22.16 -8.73 -29.96
CA VAL A 143 -21.65 -8.24 -31.24
C VAL A 143 -22.72 -7.35 -31.88
N ALA A 144 -22.39 -6.09 -32.14
CA ALA A 144 -23.29 -5.09 -32.67
C ALA A 144 -23.73 -5.42 -34.10
N ASP A 145 -24.97 -5.04 -34.47
CA ASP A 145 -25.48 -5.19 -35.84
C ASP A 145 -24.53 -4.55 -36.87
N GLY A 146 -23.93 -3.41 -36.51
CA GLY A 146 -22.99 -2.66 -37.33
C GLY A 146 -21.54 -3.17 -37.30
N ALA A 147 -21.26 -4.31 -36.67
CA ALA A 147 -19.92 -4.88 -36.63
C ALA A 147 -19.41 -5.28 -38.03
N SER A 148 -20.31 -5.58 -38.96
CA SER A 148 -20.01 -5.61 -40.40
C SER A 148 -21.28 -5.29 -41.22
N SER A 149 -21.12 -4.85 -42.46
CA SER A 149 -22.25 -4.65 -43.37
C SER A 149 -22.97 -5.96 -43.71
N GLU A 150 -22.22 -7.06 -43.76
CA GLU A 150 -22.74 -8.40 -44.03
C GLU A 150 -23.56 -8.93 -42.85
N LEU A 151 -23.07 -8.79 -41.61
CA LEU A 151 -23.82 -9.16 -40.40
C LEU A 151 -25.12 -8.36 -40.28
N ALA A 152 -25.07 -7.05 -40.54
CA ALA A 152 -26.26 -6.21 -40.56
C ALA A 152 -27.29 -6.72 -41.57
N GLN A 153 -26.85 -7.14 -42.75
CA GLN A 153 -27.73 -7.69 -43.78
C GLN A 153 -28.31 -9.05 -43.36
N ILE A 154 -27.48 -9.98 -42.88
CA ILE A 154 -27.92 -11.30 -42.40
C ILE A 154 -28.96 -11.15 -41.28
N ARG A 155 -28.72 -10.27 -40.30
CA ARG A 155 -29.67 -10.04 -39.20
C ARG A 155 -30.97 -9.39 -39.65
N ARG A 156 -30.94 -8.51 -40.66
CA ARG A 156 -32.17 -7.98 -41.28
C ARG A 156 -32.96 -9.09 -41.97
N ASP A 157 -32.29 -9.90 -42.78
CA ASP A 157 -32.92 -11.02 -43.50
C ASP A 157 -33.46 -12.08 -42.53
N LEU A 158 -32.75 -12.34 -41.43
CA LEU A 158 -33.18 -13.25 -40.37
C LEU A 158 -34.46 -12.76 -39.70
N ARG A 159 -34.53 -11.48 -39.32
CA ARG A 159 -35.74 -10.86 -38.76
C ARG A 159 -36.93 -10.97 -39.71
N VAL A 160 -36.73 -10.69 -41.00
CA VAL A 160 -37.78 -10.81 -42.02
C VAL A 160 -38.23 -12.27 -42.20
N ALA A 161 -37.28 -13.22 -42.24
CA ALA A 161 -37.60 -14.64 -42.37
C ALA A 161 -38.37 -15.17 -41.15
N GLN A 162 -37.94 -14.80 -39.94
CA GLN A 162 -38.64 -15.15 -38.69
C GLN A 162 -40.04 -14.57 -38.65
N GLN A 163 -40.22 -13.31 -39.06
CA GLN A 163 -41.54 -12.68 -39.13
C GLN A 163 -42.47 -13.44 -40.09
N ARG A 164 -41.99 -13.84 -41.28
CA ARG A 164 -42.78 -14.64 -42.24
C ARG A 164 -43.19 -16.00 -41.68
N VAL A 165 -42.29 -16.68 -40.96
CA VAL A 165 -42.62 -17.94 -40.26
C VAL A 165 -43.73 -17.69 -39.25
N MET A 166 -43.58 -16.66 -38.41
CA MET A 166 -44.56 -16.33 -37.37
C MET A 166 -45.92 -15.93 -37.94
N GLU A 167 -45.96 -15.11 -38.99
CA GLU A 167 -47.20 -14.75 -39.69
C GLU A 167 -47.93 -16.00 -40.22
N ARG A 168 -47.18 -16.94 -40.82
CA ARG A 168 -47.76 -18.16 -41.37
C ARG A 168 -48.24 -19.12 -40.28
N LEU A 169 -47.49 -19.27 -39.19
CA LEU A 169 -47.90 -20.06 -38.03
C LEU A 169 -49.12 -19.45 -37.34
N ASN A 170 -49.14 -18.13 -37.16
CA ASN A 170 -50.28 -17.39 -36.59
C ASN A 170 -51.55 -17.62 -37.41
N HIS A 171 -51.46 -17.58 -38.74
CA HIS A 171 -52.60 -17.92 -39.60
C HIS A 171 -53.07 -19.37 -39.40
N ILE A 172 -52.16 -20.32 -39.15
CA ILE A 172 -52.52 -21.73 -38.90
C ILE A 172 -53.23 -21.88 -37.55
N ILE A 173 -52.70 -21.28 -36.47
CA ILE A 173 -53.28 -21.43 -35.12
C ILE A 173 -54.59 -20.66 -34.94
N THR A 174 -54.81 -19.56 -35.67
CA THR A 174 -56.05 -18.76 -35.61
C THR A 174 -57.12 -19.21 -36.59
N SER A 175 -56.78 -20.06 -37.57
CA SER A 175 -57.74 -20.59 -38.54
C SER A 175 -58.71 -21.56 -37.87
N THR A 176 -60.01 -21.28 -38.03
CA THR A 176 -61.11 -22.15 -37.57
C THR A 176 -61.06 -23.56 -38.16
N GLN A 177 -60.38 -23.73 -39.31
CA GLN A 177 -60.19 -25.03 -39.94
C GLN A 177 -59.23 -25.93 -39.15
N TYR A 178 -58.15 -25.37 -38.59
CA TYR A 178 -57.08 -26.11 -37.93
C TYR A 178 -57.22 -26.13 -36.40
N ALA A 179 -57.89 -25.14 -35.80
CA ALA A 179 -58.03 -24.99 -34.35
C ALA A 179 -58.55 -26.26 -33.64
N LYS A 180 -59.49 -26.99 -34.26
CA LYS A 180 -60.05 -28.25 -33.71
C LYS A 180 -59.07 -29.42 -33.61
N TYR A 181 -57.94 -29.35 -34.31
CA TYR A 181 -56.90 -30.37 -34.32
C TYR A 181 -55.74 -30.04 -33.38
N LEU A 182 -55.66 -28.79 -32.92
CA LEU A 182 -54.62 -28.33 -32.00
C LEU A 182 -54.95 -28.76 -30.57
N GLN A 183 -53.90 -29.11 -29.82
CA GLN A 183 -54.04 -29.27 -28.37
C GLN A 183 -54.17 -27.90 -27.71
N GLU A 184 -53.31 -26.97 -28.12
CA GLU A 184 -53.29 -25.57 -27.68
C GLU A 184 -52.95 -24.66 -28.88
N ALA A 185 -53.57 -23.48 -28.95
CA ALA A 185 -53.33 -22.51 -30.02
C ALA A 185 -52.09 -21.64 -29.71
N ILE A 186 -50.95 -22.29 -29.48
CA ILE A 186 -49.67 -21.64 -29.17
C ILE A 186 -48.59 -22.06 -30.18
N ILE A 187 -47.68 -21.14 -30.45
CA ILE A 187 -46.46 -21.44 -31.21
C ILE A 187 -45.37 -21.78 -30.19
N THR A 188 -44.70 -22.90 -30.38
CA THR A 188 -43.61 -23.34 -29.49
C THR A 188 -42.37 -23.69 -30.31
N GLN A 189 -41.24 -23.89 -29.64
CA GLN A 189 -39.99 -24.30 -30.28
C GLN A 189 -39.55 -25.68 -29.76
N ARG A 190 -39.13 -26.56 -30.68
CA ARG A 190 -38.54 -27.88 -30.39
C ARG A 190 -37.29 -28.04 -31.24
N GLU A 191 -36.17 -28.35 -30.62
CA GLU A 191 -34.86 -28.50 -31.30
C GLU A 191 -34.50 -27.31 -32.23
N GLY A 192 -34.90 -26.10 -31.84
CA GLY A 192 -34.68 -24.89 -32.64
C GLY A 192 -35.69 -24.66 -33.79
N ARG A 193 -36.67 -25.55 -33.98
CA ARG A 193 -37.73 -25.44 -35.00
C ARG A 193 -39.04 -24.95 -34.40
N TYR A 194 -39.75 -24.08 -35.10
CA TYR A 194 -41.07 -23.62 -34.69
C TYR A 194 -42.12 -24.68 -35.02
N VAL A 195 -42.88 -25.07 -34.01
CA VAL A 195 -43.83 -26.18 -34.06
C VAL A 195 -45.14 -25.78 -33.40
N VAL A 196 -46.21 -26.46 -33.83
CA VAL A 196 -47.56 -26.32 -33.27
C VAL A 196 -47.95 -27.63 -32.60
N PRO A 197 -48.50 -27.61 -31.37
CA PRO A 197 -48.93 -28.81 -30.67
C PRO A 197 -50.26 -29.34 -31.24
N VAL A 198 -50.23 -30.53 -31.83
CA VAL A 198 -51.37 -31.20 -32.46
C VAL A 198 -51.78 -32.41 -31.64
N ARG A 199 -53.08 -32.64 -31.47
CA ARG A 199 -53.59 -33.83 -30.77
C ARG A 199 -53.15 -35.10 -31.50
N ALA A 200 -52.66 -36.11 -30.79
CA ALA A 200 -52.16 -37.34 -31.41
C ALA A 200 -53.23 -38.06 -32.26
N GLU A 201 -54.50 -37.96 -31.87
CA GLU A 201 -55.67 -38.46 -32.61
C GLU A 201 -55.88 -37.77 -33.97
N ALA A 202 -55.39 -36.54 -34.12
CA ALA A 202 -55.49 -35.73 -35.34
C ALA A 202 -54.24 -35.82 -36.22
N ARG A 203 -53.40 -36.86 -36.02
CA ARG A 203 -52.19 -37.09 -36.82
C ARG A 203 -52.52 -37.13 -38.31
N GLY A 204 -51.74 -36.41 -39.12
CA GLY A 204 -51.92 -36.31 -40.57
C GLY A 204 -52.98 -35.29 -41.02
N ARG A 205 -53.76 -34.68 -40.10
CA ARG A 205 -54.69 -33.58 -40.45
C ARG A 205 -53.95 -32.28 -40.73
N ILE A 206 -52.94 -31.99 -39.94
CA ILE A 206 -51.95 -30.95 -40.22
C ILE A 206 -50.75 -31.66 -40.84
N HIS A 207 -50.55 -31.43 -42.14
CA HIS A 207 -49.43 -32.00 -42.87
C HIS A 207 -48.15 -31.29 -42.46
N GLY A 208 -47.15 -32.05 -42.01
CA GLY A 208 -45.91 -31.50 -41.49
C GLY A 208 -44.99 -32.58 -40.92
N ILE A 209 -43.85 -32.14 -40.41
CA ILE A 209 -42.80 -32.99 -39.84
C ILE A 209 -42.99 -33.02 -38.32
N VAL A 210 -43.01 -34.21 -37.72
CA VAL A 210 -43.08 -34.37 -36.27
C VAL A 210 -41.66 -34.23 -35.71
N HIS A 211 -41.43 -33.26 -34.84
CA HIS A 211 -40.13 -33.03 -34.19
C HIS A 211 -40.05 -33.63 -32.79
N ASP A 212 -41.18 -33.73 -32.09
CA ASP A 212 -41.22 -34.23 -30.72
C ASP A 212 -42.63 -34.71 -30.37
N SER A 213 -42.76 -35.44 -29.26
CA SER A 213 -44.03 -35.88 -28.68
C SER A 213 -44.04 -35.71 -27.16
N SER A 214 -45.19 -35.36 -26.58
CA SER A 214 -45.33 -35.26 -25.12
C SER A 214 -45.02 -36.60 -24.42
N ALA A 215 -44.58 -36.56 -23.16
CA ALA A 215 -44.28 -37.77 -22.37
C ALA A 215 -45.46 -38.77 -22.27
N SER A 216 -46.72 -38.29 -22.31
CA SER A 216 -47.93 -39.13 -22.33
C SER A 216 -48.31 -39.64 -23.73
N GLY A 217 -47.60 -39.22 -24.79
CA GLY A 217 -47.92 -39.51 -26.18
C GLY A 217 -49.14 -38.75 -26.74
N ALA A 218 -49.85 -37.96 -25.93
CA ALA A 218 -51.12 -37.34 -26.31
C ALA A 218 -50.98 -36.14 -27.27
N THR A 219 -49.82 -35.47 -27.29
CA THR A 219 -49.54 -34.30 -28.13
C THR A 219 -48.33 -34.56 -29.03
N LEU A 220 -48.48 -34.24 -30.31
CA LEU A 220 -47.41 -34.25 -31.32
C LEU A 220 -47.00 -32.82 -31.64
N PHE A 221 -45.70 -32.51 -31.57
CA PHE A 221 -45.16 -31.22 -31.95
C PHE A 221 -44.79 -31.23 -33.43
N ILE A 222 -45.62 -30.61 -34.26
CA ILE A 222 -45.51 -30.68 -35.72
C ILE A 222 -45.04 -29.33 -36.28
N GLU A 223 -44.02 -29.33 -37.15
CA GLU A 223 -43.67 -28.23 -38.05
C GLU A 223 -44.52 -28.36 -39.32
N PRO A 224 -45.53 -27.49 -39.54
CA PRO A 224 -46.39 -27.58 -40.72
C PRO A 224 -45.58 -27.45 -42.02
N LEU A 225 -45.95 -28.21 -43.06
CA LEU A 225 -45.24 -28.21 -44.34
C LEU A 225 -45.14 -26.81 -44.97
N ALA A 226 -46.16 -25.97 -44.75
CA ALA A 226 -46.21 -24.59 -45.23
C ALA A 226 -45.15 -23.66 -44.61
N VAL A 227 -44.48 -24.08 -43.53
CA VAL A 227 -43.42 -23.29 -42.87
C VAL A 227 -42.05 -23.99 -42.91
N VAL A 228 -41.95 -25.23 -43.39
CA VAL A 228 -40.68 -25.98 -43.45
C VAL A 228 -39.61 -25.22 -44.25
N GLU A 229 -39.94 -24.73 -45.44
CA GLU A 229 -39.00 -23.95 -46.27
C GLU A 229 -38.61 -22.62 -45.62
N LEU A 230 -39.57 -21.93 -45.00
CA LEU A 230 -39.31 -20.67 -44.28
C LEU A 230 -38.43 -20.92 -43.05
N GLY A 231 -38.67 -22.02 -42.33
CA GLY A 231 -37.87 -22.46 -41.19
C GLY A 231 -36.45 -22.89 -41.59
N ASN A 232 -36.31 -23.56 -42.74
CA ASN A 232 -35.00 -23.88 -43.32
C ASN A 232 -34.21 -22.61 -43.65
N ARG A 233 -34.87 -21.59 -44.22
CA ARG A 233 -34.22 -20.29 -44.48
C ARG A 233 -33.80 -19.57 -43.20
N VAL A 234 -34.64 -19.59 -42.15
CA VAL A 234 -34.26 -19.06 -40.82
C VAL A 234 -33.02 -19.80 -40.31
N ARG A 235 -32.99 -21.14 -40.37
CA ARG A 235 -31.86 -21.95 -39.91
C ARG A 235 -30.58 -21.65 -40.69
N GLU A 236 -30.67 -21.49 -42.00
CA GLU A 236 -29.56 -21.11 -42.87
C GLU A 236 -28.99 -19.74 -42.46
N LEU A 237 -29.85 -18.74 -42.31
CA LEU A 237 -29.46 -17.39 -41.89
C LEU A 237 -28.85 -17.37 -40.48
N THR A 238 -29.36 -18.16 -39.54
CA THR A 238 -28.75 -18.32 -38.22
C THR A 238 -27.35 -18.91 -38.29
N LEU A 239 -27.11 -19.91 -39.15
CA LEU A 239 -25.77 -20.47 -39.35
C LEU A 239 -24.83 -19.48 -40.05
N GLN A 240 -25.35 -18.69 -41.00
CA GLN A 240 -24.60 -17.60 -41.64
C GLN A 240 -24.21 -16.52 -40.61
N GLU A 241 -25.14 -16.14 -39.74
CA GLU A 241 -24.88 -15.20 -38.64
C GLU A 241 -23.75 -15.71 -37.72
N GLN A 242 -23.83 -16.97 -37.29
CA GLN A 242 -22.80 -17.56 -36.44
C GLN A 242 -21.41 -17.54 -37.09
N ARG A 243 -21.32 -17.90 -38.37
CA ARG A 243 -20.06 -17.87 -39.13
C ARG A 243 -19.52 -16.46 -39.29
N GLU A 244 -20.40 -15.50 -39.57
CA GLU A 244 -20.00 -14.11 -39.75
C GLU A 244 -19.53 -13.49 -38.43
N VAL A 245 -20.21 -13.78 -37.31
CA VAL A 245 -19.76 -13.39 -35.97
C VAL A 245 -18.38 -14.01 -35.66
N GLU A 246 -18.19 -15.29 -35.94
CA GLU A 246 -16.90 -15.97 -35.74
C GLU A 246 -15.77 -15.34 -36.60
N ARG A 247 -16.07 -14.96 -37.85
CA ARG A 247 -15.13 -14.24 -38.72
C ARG A 247 -14.73 -12.90 -38.12
N ILE A 248 -15.69 -12.10 -37.66
CA ILE A 248 -15.45 -10.79 -37.03
C ILE A 248 -14.59 -10.96 -35.76
N LEU A 249 -14.89 -11.95 -34.92
CA LEU A 249 -14.12 -12.20 -33.69
C LEU A 249 -12.68 -12.65 -34.00
N ARG A 250 -12.47 -13.45 -35.05
CA ARG A 250 -11.11 -13.82 -35.50
C ARG A 250 -10.32 -12.61 -35.99
N GLU A 251 -10.94 -11.74 -36.78
CA GLU A 251 -10.30 -10.51 -37.27
C GLU A 251 -9.92 -9.59 -36.11
N LEU A 252 -10.82 -9.44 -35.14
CA LEU A 252 -10.55 -8.65 -33.94
C LEU A 252 -9.45 -9.28 -33.07
N THR A 253 -9.44 -10.62 -32.95
CA THR A 253 -8.36 -11.34 -32.24
C THR A 253 -7.02 -11.15 -32.95
N ALA A 254 -6.99 -11.19 -34.28
CA ALA A 254 -5.78 -10.94 -35.06
C ALA A 254 -5.28 -9.49 -34.88
N LEU A 255 -6.19 -8.52 -34.76
CA LEU A 255 -5.83 -7.15 -34.41
C LEU A 255 -5.19 -7.08 -33.02
N VAL A 256 -5.75 -7.77 -32.01
CA VAL A 256 -5.13 -7.85 -30.68
C VAL A 256 -3.75 -8.49 -30.74
N ALA A 257 -3.57 -9.55 -31.53
CA ALA A 257 -2.28 -10.20 -31.73
C ALA A 257 -1.23 -9.25 -32.33
N GLN A 258 -1.63 -8.40 -33.29
CA GLN A 258 -0.76 -7.38 -33.89
C GLN A 258 -0.22 -6.38 -32.87
N PHE A 259 -1.01 -6.04 -31.84
CA PHE A 259 -0.66 -5.06 -30.81
C PHE A 259 -0.28 -5.70 -29.47
N ALA A 260 -0.04 -7.01 -29.43
CA ALA A 260 0.15 -7.76 -28.19
C ALA A 260 1.29 -7.22 -27.31
N ASP A 261 2.45 -6.88 -27.89
CA ASP A 261 3.59 -6.35 -27.13
C ASP A 261 3.27 -5.00 -26.46
N ALA A 262 2.59 -4.11 -27.20
CA ALA A 262 2.19 -2.81 -26.68
C ALA A 262 1.13 -2.93 -25.58
N ILE A 263 0.20 -3.88 -25.72
CA ILE A 263 -0.83 -4.18 -24.70
C ILE A 263 -0.16 -4.75 -23.44
N ASP A 264 0.74 -5.73 -23.59
CA ASP A 264 1.47 -6.33 -22.46
C ASP A 264 2.25 -5.27 -21.69
N TYR A 265 3.00 -4.41 -22.41
CA TYR A 265 3.75 -3.30 -21.82
C TYR A 265 2.84 -2.26 -21.12
N THR A 266 1.66 -1.99 -21.69
CA THR A 266 0.66 -1.11 -21.08
C THR A 266 0.13 -1.69 -19.77
N VAL A 267 -0.13 -3.00 -19.71
CA VAL A 267 -0.56 -3.69 -18.48
C VAL A 267 0.53 -3.65 -17.41
N GLU A 268 1.79 -3.87 -17.79
CA GLU A 268 2.93 -3.79 -16.87
C GLU A 268 3.12 -2.37 -16.32
N THR A 269 3.02 -1.36 -17.18
CA THR A 269 3.13 0.06 -16.78
C THR A 269 1.95 0.47 -15.89
N LEU A 270 0.73 0.03 -16.20
CA LEU A 270 -0.44 0.19 -15.34
C LEU A 270 -0.22 -0.45 -13.96
N ALA A 271 0.36 -1.65 -13.92
CA ALA A 271 0.64 -2.36 -12.68
C ALA A 271 1.67 -1.61 -11.81
N GLN A 272 2.68 -0.98 -12.43
CA GLN A 272 3.65 -0.14 -11.71
C GLN A 272 3.00 1.12 -11.11
N LEU A 273 2.14 1.80 -11.85
CA LEU A 273 1.38 2.96 -11.35
C LEU A 273 0.42 2.55 -10.22
N ASP A 274 -0.30 1.44 -10.39
CA ASP A 274 -1.18 0.93 -9.34
C ASP A 274 -0.40 0.50 -8.10
N LEU A 275 0.78 -0.10 -8.24
CA LEU A 275 1.66 -0.40 -7.12
C LEU A 275 2.06 0.89 -6.39
N ALA A 276 2.40 1.97 -7.09
CA ALA A 276 2.69 3.26 -6.46
C ALA A 276 1.48 3.79 -5.65
N PHE A 277 0.26 3.68 -6.21
CA PHE A 277 -0.97 4.01 -5.48
C PHE A 277 -1.22 3.09 -4.29
N ALA A 278 -0.94 1.79 -4.41
CA ALA A 278 -1.06 0.83 -3.32
C ALA A 278 -0.08 1.16 -2.17
N LYS A 279 1.18 1.50 -2.50
CA LYS A 279 2.18 1.97 -1.52
C LYS A 279 1.70 3.24 -0.81
N ALA A 280 1.09 4.17 -1.55
CA ALA A 280 0.54 5.41 -0.98
C ALA A 280 -0.68 5.17 -0.06
N LYS A 281 -1.62 4.31 -0.45
CA LYS A 281 -2.76 3.89 0.38
C LYS A 281 -2.29 3.16 1.64
N TYR A 282 -1.32 2.26 1.51
CA TYR A 282 -0.73 1.55 2.64
C TYR A 282 0.00 2.50 3.59
N SER A 283 0.73 3.49 3.04
CA SER A 283 1.33 4.58 3.82
C SER A 283 0.27 5.35 4.63
N ALA A 284 -0.89 5.63 4.03
CA ALA A 284 -2.01 6.28 4.73
C ALA A 284 -2.55 5.42 5.88
N ALA A 285 -2.80 4.15 5.63
CA ALA A 285 -3.30 3.21 6.63
C ALA A 285 -2.37 3.09 7.85
N LEU A 286 -1.05 3.04 7.61
CA LEU A 286 -0.05 2.95 8.67
C LEU A 286 0.28 4.29 9.36
N LYS A 287 -0.25 5.42 8.83
CA LYS A 287 0.22 6.76 9.19
C LYS A 287 1.75 6.87 9.06
N ALA A 288 2.27 6.34 7.95
CA ALA A 288 3.68 6.28 7.63
C ALA A 288 4.15 7.58 6.97
N VAL A 289 5.47 7.76 6.95
CA VAL A 289 6.15 8.92 6.37
C VAL A 289 7.30 8.47 5.48
N ALA A 290 7.64 9.29 4.49
CA ALA A 290 8.86 9.10 3.71
C ALA A 290 10.08 9.24 4.63
N PRO A 291 10.93 8.21 4.78
CA PRO A 291 12.20 8.36 5.47
C PRO A 291 13.17 9.20 4.62
N VAL A 292 14.11 9.87 5.29
CA VAL A 292 15.26 10.45 4.62
C VAL A 292 16.24 9.32 4.30
N ILE A 293 16.49 9.08 3.02
CA ILE A 293 17.46 8.09 2.56
C ILE A 293 18.86 8.71 2.61
N ASP A 294 19.58 8.37 3.67
CA ASP A 294 20.91 8.92 3.96
C ASP A 294 21.98 8.20 3.12
N GLY A 295 22.66 8.97 2.28
CA GLY A 295 23.77 8.45 1.47
C GLY A 295 25.13 8.66 2.13
N GLY A 296 25.16 9.35 3.27
CA GLY A 296 26.39 9.83 3.86
C GLY A 296 27.15 10.79 2.95
N SER A 297 28.32 11.19 3.41
CA SER A 297 29.32 11.98 2.72
C SER A 297 30.71 11.55 3.19
N ARG A 298 31.77 12.08 2.58
CA ARG A 298 33.14 11.82 3.04
C ARG A 298 33.38 12.28 4.49
N GLU A 299 32.68 13.31 4.93
CA GLU A 299 32.85 13.93 6.26
C GLU A 299 31.88 13.38 7.31
N GLN A 300 30.73 12.87 6.87
CA GLN A 300 29.70 12.32 7.75
C GLN A 300 29.15 11.01 7.14
N PRO A 301 29.50 9.84 7.68
CA PRO A 301 28.97 8.57 7.18
C PRO A 301 27.46 8.51 7.37
N ALA A 302 26.78 7.72 6.54
CA ALA A 302 25.35 7.49 6.67
C ALA A 302 25.03 6.85 8.03
N TYR A 303 23.94 7.29 8.66
CA TYR A 303 23.54 6.76 9.95
C TYR A 303 22.03 6.50 10.02
N LEU A 304 21.65 5.58 10.89
CA LEU A 304 20.26 5.25 11.15
C LEU A 304 19.74 6.12 12.30
N GLU A 305 18.57 6.71 12.12
CA GLU A 305 17.86 7.46 13.14
C GLU A 305 16.36 7.24 13.00
N LEU A 306 15.79 6.45 13.91
CA LEU A 306 14.36 6.21 13.96
C LEU A 306 13.77 6.97 15.13
N SER A 307 12.80 7.84 14.86
CA SER A 307 12.08 8.59 15.89
C SER A 307 10.63 8.13 15.96
N LYS A 308 10.18 7.72 17.14
CA LYS A 308 8.84 7.17 17.39
C LYS A 308 8.40 6.11 16.34
N ALA A 309 9.31 5.23 15.94
CA ALA A 309 9.05 4.14 15.01
C ALA A 309 8.17 3.07 15.64
N ARG A 310 7.23 2.53 14.85
CA ARG A 310 6.31 1.47 15.27
C ARG A 310 6.48 0.25 14.39
N HIS A 311 6.24 -0.93 14.96
CA HIS A 311 6.19 -2.15 14.16
C HIS A 311 4.94 -2.14 13.27
N PRO A 312 5.06 -2.26 11.94
CA PRO A 312 3.93 -2.09 10.99
C PRO A 312 2.85 -3.17 11.12
N LEU A 313 3.22 -4.37 11.57
CA LEU A 313 2.29 -5.50 11.73
C LEU A 313 1.54 -5.51 13.07
N LEU A 314 1.91 -4.63 14.02
CA LEU A 314 1.23 -4.54 15.31
C LEU A 314 0.10 -3.51 15.27
N ASP A 315 -0.92 -3.73 16.09
CA ASP A 315 -2.05 -2.82 16.23
C ASP A 315 -1.57 -1.38 16.56
N PRO A 316 -1.83 -0.39 15.69
CA PRO A 316 -1.41 1.00 15.88
C PRO A 316 -1.89 1.64 17.20
N ALA A 317 -2.99 1.11 17.78
CA ALA A 317 -3.53 1.59 19.05
C ALA A 317 -2.80 1.02 20.28
N LYS A 318 -2.11 -0.11 20.13
CA LYS A 318 -1.43 -0.83 21.22
C LYS A 318 0.09 -0.75 21.14
N VAL A 319 0.64 -0.60 19.94
CA VAL A 319 2.08 -0.59 19.71
C VAL A 319 2.75 0.61 20.39
N VAL A 320 3.77 0.34 21.19
CA VAL A 320 4.59 1.37 21.82
C VAL A 320 5.71 1.77 20.86
N PRO A 321 5.84 3.06 20.51
CA PRO A 321 6.86 3.50 19.57
C PRO A 321 8.26 3.52 20.19
N ILE A 322 9.26 3.06 19.43
CA ILE A 322 10.68 3.08 19.81
C ILE A 322 11.41 4.25 19.15
N SER A 323 12.49 4.74 19.78
CA SER A 323 13.40 5.70 19.16
C SER A 323 14.83 5.26 19.37
N LEU A 324 15.63 5.25 18.31
CA LEU A 324 17.04 4.85 18.39
C LEU A 324 17.88 5.43 17.26
N GLU A 325 19.18 5.49 17.50
CA GLU A 325 20.20 5.84 16.53
C GLU A 325 21.26 4.74 16.44
N LEU A 326 21.92 4.63 15.29
CA LEU A 326 23.02 3.69 15.05
C LEU A 326 23.96 4.29 13.99
N GLN A 327 25.26 3.98 14.07
CA GLN A 327 26.31 4.48 13.17
C GLN A 327 26.58 5.98 13.27
N ARG A 328 26.24 6.58 14.42
CA ARG A 328 26.55 7.98 14.73
C ARG A 328 27.60 8.09 15.82
N ALA A 329 27.21 7.83 17.08
CA ALA A 329 28.13 7.77 18.21
C ALA A 329 28.69 6.36 18.45
N PHE A 330 27.93 5.34 18.06
CA PHE A 330 28.25 3.92 18.22
C PHE A 330 27.75 3.13 17.00
N SER A 331 28.37 1.99 16.70
CA SER A 331 27.97 1.10 15.61
C SER A 331 27.21 -0.13 16.11
N ILE A 332 27.36 -0.49 17.39
CA ILE A 332 26.71 -1.66 17.98
C ILE A 332 25.84 -1.24 19.17
N LEU A 333 24.59 -1.70 19.19
CA LEU A 333 23.65 -1.50 20.28
C LEU A 333 23.31 -2.82 20.95
N ILE A 334 23.65 -2.97 22.22
CA ILE A 334 23.31 -4.15 23.03
C ILE A 334 22.01 -3.87 23.80
N ILE A 335 20.94 -4.58 23.46
CA ILE A 335 19.61 -4.44 24.06
C ILE A 335 19.43 -5.49 25.15
N THR A 336 19.17 -5.03 26.37
CA THR A 336 19.00 -5.87 27.55
C THR A 336 17.64 -5.68 28.22
N GLY A 337 17.25 -6.63 29.06
CA GLY A 337 15.96 -6.64 29.75
C GLY A 337 15.28 -8.01 29.72
N PRO A 338 14.13 -8.18 30.39
CA PRO A 338 13.38 -9.43 30.38
C PRO A 338 12.92 -9.79 28.96
N ASN A 339 12.76 -11.08 28.66
CA ASN A 339 12.35 -11.56 27.33
C ASN A 339 10.97 -11.01 26.92
N THR A 340 10.06 -10.87 27.87
CA THR A 340 8.75 -10.23 27.67
C THR A 340 8.82 -8.70 27.47
N GLY A 341 10.01 -8.10 27.58
CA GLY A 341 10.23 -6.65 27.50
C GLY A 341 10.15 -6.06 26.09
N GLY A 342 10.11 -6.88 25.03
CA GLY A 342 10.00 -6.41 23.64
C GLY A 342 11.34 -6.20 22.91
N LYS A 343 12.41 -6.89 23.34
CA LYS A 343 13.74 -6.86 22.68
C LYS A 343 13.63 -7.31 21.23
N THR A 344 13.13 -8.52 21.00
CA THR A 344 12.87 -9.12 19.68
C THR A 344 12.03 -8.20 18.78
N VAL A 345 10.95 -7.63 19.33
CA VAL A 345 10.08 -6.70 18.58
C VAL A 345 10.85 -5.44 18.17
N SER A 346 11.76 -4.94 19.00
CA SER A 346 12.60 -3.80 18.67
C SER A 346 13.55 -4.11 17.52
N LEU A 347 14.23 -5.27 17.56
CA LEU A 347 15.09 -5.74 16.46
C LEU A 347 14.30 -5.87 15.15
N LYS A 348 13.17 -6.57 15.20
CA LYS A 348 12.28 -6.74 14.05
C LYS A 348 11.80 -5.41 13.50
N THR A 349 11.42 -4.47 14.37
CA THR A 349 11.00 -3.12 13.94
C THR A 349 12.10 -2.44 13.13
N VAL A 350 13.34 -2.41 13.62
CA VAL A 350 14.44 -1.74 12.90
C VAL A 350 14.71 -2.41 11.55
N GLY A 351 14.87 -3.73 11.53
CA GLY A 351 15.16 -4.47 10.31
C GLY A 351 14.04 -4.37 9.27
N LEU A 352 12.79 -4.51 9.73
CA LEU A 352 11.62 -4.44 8.85
C LEU A 352 11.43 -3.05 8.25
N LEU A 353 11.63 -1.98 9.05
CA LEU A 353 11.56 -0.61 8.52
C LEU A 353 12.69 -0.31 7.52
N ALA A 354 13.88 -0.87 7.72
CA ALA A 354 14.97 -0.76 6.75
C ALA A 354 14.63 -1.49 5.43
N LEU A 355 14.09 -2.71 5.49
CA LEU A 355 13.60 -3.42 4.29
C LEU A 355 12.49 -2.65 3.58
N MET A 356 11.49 -2.16 4.33
CA MET A 356 10.42 -1.34 3.79
C MET A 356 10.95 -0.11 3.05
N ALA A 357 11.87 0.63 3.68
CA ALA A 357 12.45 1.83 3.08
C ALA A 357 13.20 1.53 1.78
N GLN A 358 14.00 0.46 1.75
CA GLN A 358 14.74 0.02 0.55
C GLN A 358 13.85 -0.56 -0.55
N SER A 359 12.60 -0.89 -0.25
CA SER A 359 11.57 -1.27 -1.23
C SER A 359 10.68 -0.09 -1.67
N GLY A 360 11.02 1.14 -1.25
CA GLY A 360 10.26 2.35 -1.57
C GLY A 360 8.98 2.53 -0.78
N LEU A 361 8.77 1.76 0.30
CA LEU A 361 7.64 1.95 1.21
C LEU A 361 7.96 3.08 2.20
N HIS A 362 6.97 3.91 2.49
CA HIS A 362 7.02 4.79 3.64
C HIS A 362 7.02 3.97 4.94
N ILE A 363 7.61 4.52 6.01
CA ILE A 363 7.74 3.83 7.29
C ILE A 363 6.86 4.45 8.38
N PRO A 364 6.21 3.67 9.26
CA PRO A 364 5.46 4.17 10.42
C PRO A 364 6.39 4.74 11.52
N ALA A 365 6.97 5.90 11.25
CA ALA A 365 7.83 6.64 12.16
C ALA A 365 7.49 8.14 12.12
N ARG A 366 8.15 8.94 12.96
CA ARG A 366 8.04 10.40 12.92
C ARG A 366 8.81 10.93 11.71
N ALA A 367 8.25 11.97 11.07
CA ALA A 367 8.92 12.72 10.00
C ALA A 367 10.31 13.19 10.45
N GLY A 368 11.29 13.07 9.53
CA GLY A 368 12.70 13.32 9.81
C GLY A 368 13.51 12.09 10.21
N SER A 369 12.87 10.91 10.38
CA SER A 369 13.60 9.63 10.54
C SER A 369 14.48 9.34 9.30
N ARG A 370 15.64 8.76 9.53
CA ARG A 370 16.73 8.55 8.56
C ARG A 370 17.12 7.09 8.51
N LEU A 371 17.38 6.59 7.30
CA LEU A 371 17.86 5.23 7.07
C LEU A 371 18.99 5.25 6.02
N PRO A 372 20.12 4.59 6.30
CA PRO A 372 21.10 4.23 5.28
C PRO A 372 20.53 3.24 4.27
N VAL A 373 21.21 3.10 3.13
CA VAL A 373 21.00 1.98 2.21
C VAL A 373 22.07 0.93 2.46
N TYR A 374 21.66 -0.15 3.09
CA TYR A 374 22.48 -1.30 3.41
C TYR A 374 22.67 -2.19 2.17
N ASP A 375 23.83 -2.83 2.07
CA ASP A 375 24.09 -3.84 1.06
C ASP A 375 23.30 -5.12 1.39
N GLY A 376 23.20 -5.46 2.68
CA GLY A 376 22.45 -6.61 3.16
C GLY A 376 21.96 -6.39 4.59
N ILE A 377 20.75 -6.87 4.87
CA ILE A 377 20.22 -6.94 6.24
C ILE A 377 20.23 -8.42 6.62
N PHE A 378 20.79 -8.74 7.77
CA PHE A 378 20.97 -10.10 8.27
C PHE A 378 20.31 -10.23 9.63
N ALA A 379 19.57 -11.31 9.83
CA ALA A 379 18.84 -11.55 11.06
C ALA A 379 19.00 -12.99 11.52
N ASP A 380 19.39 -13.17 12.77
CA ASP A 380 19.20 -14.40 13.52
C ASP A 380 18.16 -14.11 14.62
N ILE A 381 16.89 -14.30 14.26
CA ILE A 381 15.73 -14.00 15.11
C ILE A 381 14.76 -15.17 14.97
N GLY A 382 14.49 -15.90 16.06
CA GLY A 382 13.68 -17.12 15.99
C GLY A 382 13.28 -17.66 17.36
N ASP A 383 12.25 -18.52 17.36
CA ASP A 383 11.67 -19.15 18.55
C ASP A 383 12.45 -20.40 18.94
N GLU A 384 13.12 -20.37 20.09
CA GLU A 384 13.70 -21.56 20.75
C GLU A 384 12.63 -22.56 21.24
N GLN A 385 11.34 -22.26 21.10
CA GLN A 385 10.22 -23.02 21.68
C GLN A 385 9.54 -24.03 20.74
N SER A 386 10.06 -24.24 19.52
CA SER A 386 9.62 -25.36 18.68
C SER A 386 10.15 -26.69 19.26
N ILE A 387 9.25 -27.45 19.87
CA ILE A 387 9.51 -28.75 20.53
C ILE A 387 10.18 -29.77 19.58
N GLU A 388 10.10 -29.58 18.25
CA GLU A 388 10.67 -30.48 17.25
C GLU A 388 12.21 -30.41 17.09
N GLN A 389 12.92 -29.50 17.77
CA GLN A 389 14.35 -29.25 17.50
C GLN A 389 15.27 -29.24 18.73
N SER A 390 15.12 -30.20 19.64
CA SER A 390 15.87 -30.21 20.92
C SER A 390 17.39 -30.47 20.85
N LEU A 391 18.01 -30.58 19.67
CA LEU A 391 19.48 -30.59 19.45
C LEU A 391 19.93 -29.66 18.30
N SER A 392 18.96 -29.03 17.61
CA SER A 392 19.14 -28.34 16.32
C SER A 392 19.10 -26.81 16.44
N THR A 393 18.86 -26.25 17.63
CA THR A 393 18.76 -24.80 17.85
C THR A 393 20.13 -24.14 17.99
N PHE A 394 20.97 -24.49 18.97
CA PHE A 394 22.29 -23.87 19.13
C PHE A 394 23.19 -24.03 17.90
N SER A 395 23.32 -25.25 17.37
CA SER A 395 24.11 -25.50 16.16
C SER A 395 23.51 -24.81 14.92
N GLY A 396 22.18 -24.66 14.87
CA GLY A 396 21.49 -23.93 13.80
C GLY A 396 21.77 -22.43 13.84
N HIS A 397 21.61 -21.81 15.02
CA HIS A 397 21.97 -20.42 15.28
C HIS A 397 23.44 -20.17 14.98
N LEU A 398 24.35 -21.01 15.46
CA LEU A 398 25.78 -20.86 15.20
C LEU A 398 26.11 -20.98 13.71
N LYS A 399 25.48 -21.90 12.98
CA LYS A 399 25.64 -22.01 11.52
C LYS A 399 25.16 -20.74 10.80
N ASN A 400 24.05 -20.15 11.25
CA ASN A 400 23.54 -18.89 10.71
C ASN A 400 24.50 -17.72 11.01
N ILE A 401 24.94 -17.58 12.27
CA ILE A 401 25.95 -16.59 12.69
C ILE A 401 27.23 -16.70 11.86
N VAL A 402 27.74 -17.91 11.63
CA VAL A 402 28.93 -18.13 10.78
C VAL A 402 28.69 -17.66 9.34
N ALA A 403 27.50 -17.93 8.78
CA ALA A 403 27.14 -17.45 7.44
C ALA A 403 27.05 -15.91 7.40
N ILE A 404 26.41 -15.30 8.40
CA ILE A 404 26.27 -13.84 8.55
C ILE A 404 27.65 -13.19 8.65
N LEU A 405 28.54 -13.68 9.52
CA LEU A 405 29.88 -13.12 9.68
C LEU A 405 30.71 -13.23 8.38
N ARG A 406 30.52 -14.28 7.57
CA ARG A 406 31.19 -14.40 6.27
C ARG A 406 30.68 -13.41 5.23
N ALA A 407 29.38 -13.09 5.24
CA ALA A 407 28.74 -12.26 4.22
C ALA A 407 28.69 -10.76 4.58
N ALA A 408 28.54 -10.42 5.86
CA ALA A 408 28.33 -9.05 6.31
C ALA A 408 29.57 -8.16 6.13
N ASN A 409 29.34 -6.90 5.73
CA ASN A 409 30.36 -5.87 5.54
C ASN A 409 29.97 -4.58 6.31
N GLU A 410 30.76 -3.52 6.22
CA GLU A 410 30.51 -2.24 6.91
C GLU A 410 29.18 -1.54 6.50
N ARG A 411 28.62 -1.94 5.34
CA ARG A 411 27.33 -1.50 4.83
C ARG A 411 26.22 -2.52 5.06
N ALA A 412 26.43 -3.55 5.87
CA ALA A 412 25.38 -4.46 6.28
C ALA A 412 24.62 -3.92 7.49
N LEU A 413 23.49 -4.53 7.87
CA LEU A 413 22.86 -4.39 9.17
C LEU A 413 22.66 -5.77 9.77
N VAL A 414 23.25 -6.04 10.94
CA VAL A 414 23.15 -7.34 11.61
C VAL A 414 22.23 -7.27 12.82
N LEU A 415 21.30 -8.21 12.92
CA LEU A 415 20.34 -8.31 14.01
C LEU A 415 20.47 -9.69 14.66
N PHE A 416 20.88 -9.72 15.92
CA PHE A 416 21.02 -10.96 16.69
C PHE A 416 20.09 -10.95 17.89
N ASP A 417 19.18 -11.92 17.95
CA ASP A 417 18.38 -12.17 19.14
C ASP A 417 19.02 -13.27 19.99
N GLU A 418 19.04 -13.07 21.31
CA GLU A 418 19.60 -14.00 22.29
C GLU A 418 21.01 -14.55 21.94
N LEU A 419 21.92 -13.67 21.48
CA LEU A 419 23.27 -14.08 21.07
C LEU A 419 24.02 -14.84 22.17
N GLY A 420 24.43 -16.07 21.87
CA GLY A 420 25.17 -16.96 22.77
C GLY A 420 24.30 -17.87 23.64
N ALA A 421 22.96 -17.80 23.52
CA ALA A 421 22.03 -18.67 24.25
C ALA A 421 22.10 -20.14 23.80
N GLY A 422 21.49 -21.04 24.57
CA GLY A 422 21.39 -22.47 24.23
C GLY A 422 22.63 -23.33 24.55
N THR A 423 23.63 -22.77 25.24
CA THR A 423 24.82 -23.50 25.73
C THR A 423 25.17 -23.10 27.18
N ASP A 424 26.28 -23.61 27.71
CA ASP A 424 26.83 -23.19 29.00
C ASP A 424 26.91 -21.65 29.08
N PRO A 425 26.35 -21.00 30.13
CA PRO A 425 26.30 -19.54 30.20
C PRO A 425 27.66 -18.84 30.13
N VAL A 426 28.72 -19.47 30.65
CA VAL A 426 30.08 -18.89 30.64
C VAL A 426 30.65 -18.96 29.24
N GLU A 427 30.54 -20.12 28.58
CA GLU A 427 30.99 -20.29 27.20
C GLU A 427 30.19 -19.43 26.23
N GLY A 428 28.86 -19.37 26.40
CA GLY A 428 27.95 -18.57 25.59
C GLY A 428 28.25 -17.07 25.67
N ALA A 429 28.48 -16.55 26.87
CA ALA A 429 28.86 -15.16 27.08
C ALA A 429 30.23 -14.83 26.45
N ALA A 430 31.21 -15.72 26.59
CA ALA A 430 32.53 -15.55 26.00
C ALA A 430 32.48 -15.54 24.46
N LEU A 431 31.71 -16.46 23.87
CA LEU A 431 31.51 -16.53 22.42
C LEU A 431 30.78 -15.29 21.89
N ALA A 432 29.69 -14.88 22.56
CA ALA A 432 28.93 -13.70 22.18
C ALA A 432 29.80 -12.44 22.21
N ARG A 433 30.66 -12.30 23.23
CA ARG A 433 31.64 -11.20 23.29
C ARG A 433 32.61 -11.23 22.12
N ALA A 434 33.21 -12.38 21.80
CA ALA A 434 34.15 -12.49 20.68
C ALA A 434 33.50 -12.12 19.33
N ILE A 435 32.22 -12.50 19.14
CA ILE A 435 31.45 -12.12 17.96
C ILE A 435 31.23 -10.60 17.90
N VAL A 436 30.87 -9.97 19.01
CA VAL A 436 30.67 -8.51 19.09
C VAL A 436 31.99 -7.77 18.80
N GLU A 437 33.11 -8.23 19.36
CA GLU A 437 34.44 -7.67 19.10
C GLU A 437 34.78 -7.74 17.61
N GLN A 438 34.54 -8.89 16.96
CA GLN A 438 34.78 -9.05 15.52
C GLN A 438 33.89 -8.13 14.66
N LEU A 439 32.61 -7.95 15.03
CA LEU A 439 31.72 -7.00 14.34
C LEU A 439 32.23 -5.56 14.48
N LEU A 440 32.68 -5.19 15.68
CA LEU A 440 33.19 -3.85 15.98
C LEU A 440 34.48 -3.56 15.20
N GLU A 441 35.44 -4.49 15.19
CA GLU A 441 36.69 -4.39 14.44
C GLU A 441 36.44 -4.18 12.94
N ARG A 442 35.42 -4.86 12.40
CA ARG A 442 35.01 -4.77 11.00
C ARG A 442 34.04 -3.62 10.71
N LYS A 443 33.70 -2.81 11.72
CA LYS A 443 32.76 -1.68 11.64
C LYS A 443 31.39 -2.07 11.09
N ILE A 444 30.96 -3.31 11.36
CA ILE A 444 29.65 -3.81 10.95
C ILE A 444 28.63 -3.36 11.98
N PRO A 445 27.59 -2.61 11.58
CA PRO A 445 26.59 -2.15 12.53
C PRO A 445 25.67 -3.29 12.95
N ALA A 446 25.36 -3.34 14.25
CA ALA A 446 24.57 -4.44 14.79
C ALA A 446 23.64 -4.01 15.93
N LEU A 447 22.46 -4.64 15.99
CA LEU A 447 21.60 -4.66 17.17
C LEU A 447 21.60 -6.06 17.74
N ILE A 448 21.94 -6.17 19.02
CA ILE A 448 22.15 -7.47 19.67
C ILE A 448 21.31 -7.50 20.93
N ALA A 449 20.29 -8.35 20.97
CA ALA A 449 19.56 -8.63 22.20
C ALA A 449 20.27 -9.74 22.98
N THR A 450 20.46 -9.53 24.29
CA THR A 450 21.12 -10.53 25.15
C THR A 450 20.57 -10.48 26.57
N HIS A 451 20.80 -11.57 27.30
CA HIS A 451 20.56 -11.68 28.74
C HIS A 451 21.85 -11.73 29.57
N TYR A 452 23.03 -11.83 28.93
CA TYR A 452 24.32 -11.93 29.61
C TYR A 452 24.74 -10.60 30.24
N ALA A 453 25.19 -10.65 31.49
CA ALA A 453 25.66 -9.49 32.23
C ALA A 453 27.04 -9.02 31.76
N GLU A 454 27.85 -9.97 31.30
CA GLU A 454 29.19 -9.79 30.74
C GLU A 454 29.16 -8.85 29.53
N LEU A 455 28.15 -9.01 28.66
CA LEU A 455 27.95 -8.13 27.50
C LEU A 455 27.52 -6.72 27.91
N LYS A 456 26.76 -6.56 29.01
CA LYS A 456 26.40 -5.24 29.55
C LYS A 456 27.64 -4.49 30.02
N ALA A 457 28.51 -5.17 30.76
CA ALA A 457 29.76 -4.60 31.26
C ALA A 457 30.67 -4.22 30.10
N PHE A 458 30.82 -5.10 29.11
CA PHE A 458 31.59 -4.85 27.90
C PHE A 458 31.10 -3.61 27.14
N ALA A 459 29.79 -3.49 26.88
CA ALA A 459 29.23 -2.32 26.20
C ALA A 459 29.44 -1.00 26.95
N HIS A 460 29.65 -1.03 28.27
CA HIS A 460 29.92 0.19 29.04
C HIS A 460 31.37 0.67 28.89
N THR A 461 32.32 -0.26 28.75
CA THR A 461 33.76 0.05 28.73
C THR A 461 34.34 0.18 27.33
N THR A 462 33.62 -0.28 26.30
CA THR A 462 34.14 -0.40 24.94
C THR A 462 33.60 0.71 24.03
N PRO A 463 34.45 1.63 23.53
CA PRO A 463 34.03 2.64 22.56
C PRO A 463 33.43 2.03 21.29
N GLY A 464 32.35 2.61 20.79
CA GLY A 464 31.63 2.13 19.60
C GLY A 464 30.55 1.08 19.87
N VAL A 465 30.44 0.61 21.12
CA VAL A 465 29.35 -0.23 21.61
C VAL A 465 28.55 0.57 22.64
N GLU A 466 27.22 0.48 22.59
CA GLU A 466 26.36 1.18 23.54
C GLU A 466 25.31 0.24 24.12
N ASN A 467 24.94 0.48 25.38
CA ASN A 467 23.88 -0.27 26.05
C ASN A 467 22.51 0.34 25.77
N ALA A 468 21.50 -0.51 25.66
CA ALA A 468 20.10 -0.13 25.75
C ALA A 468 19.32 -1.11 26.62
N SER A 469 18.20 -0.64 27.15
CA SER A 469 17.33 -1.45 27.98
C SER A 469 15.86 -1.23 27.68
N MET A 470 15.09 -2.33 27.79
CA MET A 470 13.64 -2.28 27.80
C MET A 470 13.16 -1.99 29.22
N GLU A 471 12.36 -0.94 29.37
CA GLU A 471 11.78 -0.55 30.65
C GLU A 471 10.66 -1.54 31.06
N PHE A 472 10.70 -1.97 32.33
CA PHE A 472 9.77 -2.91 32.93
C PHE A 472 9.18 -2.30 34.20
N ASP A 473 7.86 -2.31 34.31
CA ASP A 473 7.15 -1.81 35.48
C ASP A 473 7.01 -2.94 36.52
N VAL A 474 7.77 -2.82 37.61
CA VAL A 474 7.79 -3.79 38.70
C VAL A 474 6.50 -3.76 39.52
N GLU A 475 5.75 -2.65 39.51
CA GLU A 475 4.49 -2.53 40.23
C GLU A 475 3.35 -3.20 39.46
N THR A 476 3.26 -2.97 38.16
CA THR A 476 2.21 -3.61 37.34
C THR A 476 2.59 -5.01 36.86
N LEU A 477 3.87 -5.41 37.02
CA LEU A 477 4.47 -6.61 36.43
C LEU A 477 4.32 -6.66 34.89
N ALA A 478 4.15 -5.50 34.26
CA ALA A 478 3.95 -5.39 32.83
C ALA A 478 5.17 -4.76 32.13
N PRO A 479 5.53 -5.25 30.93
CA PRO A 479 6.50 -4.56 30.09
C PRO A 479 5.92 -3.21 29.63
N THR A 480 6.73 -2.14 29.71
CA THR A 480 6.33 -0.83 29.18
C THR A 480 6.68 -0.67 27.69
N TYR A 481 7.50 -1.60 27.17
CA TYR A 481 8.04 -1.62 25.81
C TYR A 481 8.84 -0.37 25.41
N ARG A 482 9.24 0.46 26.38
CA ARG A 482 10.07 1.65 26.12
C ARG A 482 11.54 1.26 26.09
N LEU A 483 12.20 1.54 24.96
CA LEU A 483 13.64 1.41 24.79
C LEU A 483 14.35 2.66 25.33
N THR A 484 15.37 2.46 26.18
CA THR A 484 16.22 3.54 26.71
C THR A 484 17.68 3.28 26.35
N ILE A 485 18.31 4.21 25.63
CA ILE A 485 19.71 4.11 25.19
C ILE A 485 20.65 4.69 26.25
N GLY A 486 21.84 4.11 26.37
CA GLY A 486 22.90 4.47 27.29
C GLY A 486 22.74 3.91 28.70
N LEU A 487 21.77 3.00 28.91
CA LEU A 487 21.52 2.39 30.22
C LEU A 487 21.26 0.88 30.08
N PRO A 488 22.05 0.02 30.75
CA PRO A 488 21.76 -1.40 30.80
C PRO A 488 20.53 -1.67 31.69
N GLY A 489 19.80 -2.74 31.37
CA GLY A 489 18.58 -3.13 32.06
C GLY A 489 18.89 -3.93 33.32
N ARG A 490 18.13 -3.71 34.39
CA ARG A 490 18.26 -4.47 35.64
C ARG A 490 17.65 -5.87 35.52
N SER A 491 18.23 -6.82 36.25
CA SER A 491 17.61 -8.12 36.47
C SER A 491 16.57 -8.02 37.61
N ASN A 492 15.30 -7.83 37.25
CA ASN A 492 14.20 -7.65 38.23
C ASN A 492 13.66 -8.98 38.81
N ALA A 493 14.33 -10.10 38.60
CA ALA A 493 13.83 -11.45 38.92
C ALA A 493 13.37 -11.58 40.39
N PHE A 494 14.14 -11.07 41.35
CA PHE A 494 13.77 -11.14 42.77
C PHE A 494 12.57 -10.26 43.13
N ALA A 495 12.49 -9.05 42.56
CA ALA A 495 11.36 -8.15 42.81
C ALA A 495 10.05 -8.71 42.23
N ILE A 496 10.15 -9.34 41.05
CA ILE A 496 9.03 -10.07 40.43
C ILE A 496 8.65 -11.26 41.30
N ALA A 497 9.61 -12.09 41.73
CA ALA A 497 9.35 -13.27 42.55
C ALA A 497 8.66 -12.92 43.87
N THR A 498 9.11 -11.88 44.59
CA THR A 498 8.44 -11.40 45.80
C THR A 498 7.00 -10.96 45.53
N ARG A 499 6.76 -10.27 44.41
CA ARG A 499 5.42 -9.76 44.07
C ARG A 499 4.46 -10.85 43.61
N LEU A 500 4.99 -11.93 43.00
CA LEU A 500 4.25 -13.15 42.69
C LEU A 500 3.98 -14.03 43.92
N GLY A 501 4.41 -13.61 45.11
CA GLY A 501 4.12 -14.28 46.37
C GLY A 501 5.20 -15.24 46.85
N LEU A 502 6.41 -15.23 46.26
CA LEU A 502 7.52 -16.00 46.78
C LEU A 502 7.94 -15.47 48.16
N ASP A 503 8.14 -16.39 49.10
CA ASP A 503 8.51 -16.07 50.48
C ASP A 503 9.74 -15.15 50.56
N ARG A 504 9.64 -14.07 51.35
CA ARG A 504 10.70 -13.06 51.44
C ARG A 504 12.01 -13.65 51.98
N ALA A 505 11.95 -14.56 52.95
CA ALA A 505 13.16 -15.18 53.47
C ALA A 505 13.82 -16.12 52.45
N LEU A 506 13.06 -16.73 51.54
CA LEU A 506 13.62 -17.46 50.40
C LEU A 506 14.27 -16.53 49.38
N VAL A 507 13.65 -15.39 49.06
CA VAL A 507 14.22 -14.39 48.15
C VAL A 507 15.52 -13.80 48.69
N GLU A 508 15.56 -13.47 49.99
CA GLU A 508 16.77 -12.93 50.63
C GLU A 508 17.90 -13.96 50.67
N ARG A 509 17.60 -15.24 50.94
CA ARG A 509 18.58 -16.32 50.83
C ARG A 509 19.12 -16.46 49.40
N ALA A 510 18.26 -16.38 48.40
CA ALA A 510 18.68 -16.44 47.00
C ALA A 510 19.54 -15.23 46.59
N ARG A 511 19.20 -14.03 47.10
CA ARG A 511 19.97 -12.79 46.88
C ARG A 511 21.38 -12.90 47.48
N ALA A 512 21.53 -13.51 48.64
CA ALA A 512 22.83 -13.74 49.29
C ALA A 512 23.75 -14.68 48.48
N ASN A 513 23.19 -15.54 47.63
CA ASN A 513 23.96 -16.45 46.77
C ASN A 513 24.45 -15.78 45.47
N VAL A 514 23.92 -14.62 45.10
CA VAL A 514 24.41 -13.86 43.95
C VAL A 514 25.65 -13.08 44.40
N GLY A 515 26.83 -13.47 43.91
CA GLY A 515 28.12 -12.94 44.37
C GLY A 515 28.21 -11.41 44.42
N SER A 516 29.00 -10.89 45.37
CA SER A 516 29.12 -9.47 45.73
C SER A 516 29.41 -8.53 44.56
N SER A 517 30.24 -8.96 43.60
CA SER A 517 30.60 -8.18 42.41
C SER A 517 29.40 -7.79 41.53
N ASN A 518 28.42 -8.69 41.37
CA ASN A 518 27.23 -8.41 40.56
C ASN A 518 26.25 -7.46 41.28
N ALA A 519 26.18 -7.55 42.61
CA ALA A 519 25.32 -6.69 43.43
C ALA A 519 25.82 -5.23 43.49
N GLU A 520 27.13 -5.02 43.52
CA GLU A 520 27.75 -3.69 43.48
C GLU A 520 27.52 -3.00 42.13
N LEU A 521 27.71 -3.73 41.02
CA LEU A 521 27.43 -3.22 39.67
C LEU A 521 25.96 -2.81 39.51
N GLU A 522 25.01 -3.65 39.94
CA GLU A 522 23.57 -3.33 39.89
C GLU A 522 23.21 -2.10 40.74
N THR A 523 23.88 -1.90 41.88
CA THR A 523 23.68 -0.73 42.75
C THR A 523 24.19 0.56 42.09
N LEU A 524 25.35 0.50 41.44
CA LEU A 524 25.93 1.64 40.72
C LEU A 524 25.10 2.04 39.50
N LEU A 525 24.64 1.04 38.73
CA LEU A 525 23.68 1.22 37.64
C LEU A 525 22.36 1.82 38.12
N ALA A 526 21.92 1.48 39.34
CA ALA A 526 20.71 2.01 39.92
C ALA A 526 20.79 3.52 40.22
N GLN A 527 21.92 3.97 40.75
CA GLN A 527 22.17 5.39 41.00
C GLN A 527 22.27 6.17 39.69
N LEU A 528 22.99 5.64 38.69
CA LEU A 528 23.11 6.28 37.37
C LEU A 528 21.75 6.48 36.69
N LYS A 529 20.86 5.47 36.71
CA LYS A 529 19.51 5.60 36.15
C LYS A 529 18.74 6.73 36.82
N LYS A 530 18.75 6.78 38.15
CA LYS A 530 18.03 7.80 38.92
C LYS A 530 18.50 9.21 38.57
N THR A 531 19.81 9.43 38.56
CA THR A 531 20.39 10.72 38.18
C THR A 531 19.99 11.13 36.76
N ARG A 532 20.05 10.18 35.80
CA ARG A 532 19.69 10.47 34.41
C ARG A 532 18.20 10.74 34.21
N GLU A 533 17.32 10.03 34.92
CA GLU A 533 15.86 10.28 34.89
C GLU A 533 15.54 11.68 35.44
N GLU A 534 16.22 12.09 36.52
CA GLU A 534 16.13 13.44 37.06
C GLU A 534 16.60 14.48 36.02
N THR A 535 17.77 14.26 35.40
CA THR A 535 18.29 15.14 34.34
C THR A 535 17.36 15.21 33.12
N ALA A 536 16.79 14.08 32.68
CA ALA A 536 15.88 14.02 31.54
C ALA A 536 14.56 14.76 31.83
N ARG A 537 14.05 14.66 33.07
CA ARG A 537 12.87 15.43 33.51
C ARG A 537 13.17 16.93 33.50
N GLU A 538 14.34 17.35 33.97
CA GLU A 538 14.75 18.76 33.94
C GLU A 538 14.90 19.29 32.51
N LEU A 539 15.58 18.54 31.62
CA LEU A 539 15.69 18.88 30.20
C LEU A 539 14.33 18.96 29.52
N GLY A 540 13.42 18.03 29.81
CA GLY A 540 12.04 18.06 29.29
C GLY A 540 11.26 19.29 29.75
N ARG A 541 11.39 19.68 31.02
CA ARG A 541 10.80 20.93 31.54
C ARG A 541 11.39 22.16 30.85
N ALA A 542 12.71 22.19 30.66
CA ALA A 542 13.39 23.29 29.96
C ALA A 542 12.96 23.40 28.49
N ALA A 543 12.82 22.27 27.78
CA ALA A 543 12.35 22.24 26.40
C ALA A 543 10.89 22.71 26.27
N ALA A 544 10.00 22.26 27.14
CA ALA A 544 8.61 22.72 27.18
C ALA A 544 8.51 24.22 27.50
N ALA A 545 9.33 24.71 28.44
CA ALA A 545 9.42 26.14 28.74
C ALA A 545 9.89 26.95 27.53
N ARG A 546 10.86 26.45 26.76
CA ARG A 546 11.35 27.09 25.53
C ARG A 546 10.30 27.11 24.43
N GLU A 547 9.59 26.01 24.19
CA GLU A 547 8.51 25.96 23.19
C GLU A 547 7.38 26.94 23.54
N ASN A 548 7.01 27.01 24.82
CA ASN A 548 6.01 27.97 25.30
C ASN A 548 6.50 29.42 25.15
N ALA A 549 7.78 29.69 25.42
CA ALA A 549 8.38 31.01 25.20
C ALA A 549 8.41 31.39 23.71
N GLU A 550 8.70 30.46 22.81
CA GLU A 550 8.67 30.70 21.36
C GLU A 550 7.24 30.96 20.85
N LYS A 551 6.25 30.21 21.32
CA LYS A 551 4.83 30.45 21.02
C LYS A 551 4.38 31.82 21.53
N ALA A 552 4.69 32.16 22.78
CA ALA A 552 4.39 33.46 23.37
C ALA A 552 5.08 34.60 22.62
N SER A 553 6.35 34.43 22.22
CA SER A 553 7.08 35.41 21.41
C SER A 553 6.43 35.64 20.04
N LYS A 554 5.98 34.57 19.37
CA LYS A 554 5.27 34.66 18.08
C LYS A 554 3.90 35.34 18.23
N GLN A 555 3.18 35.06 19.32
CA GLN A 555 1.92 35.72 19.68
C GLN A 555 2.15 37.22 19.92
N ASN A 556 3.09 37.59 20.80
CA ASN A 556 3.44 38.98 21.10
C ASN A 556 3.86 39.75 19.85
N ARG A 557 4.61 39.11 18.92
CA ARG A 557 4.96 39.74 17.64
C ARG A 557 3.73 40.05 16.78
N ARG A 558 2.73 39.17 16.76
CA ARG A 558 1.47 39.41 16.03
C ARG A 558 0.67 40.55 16.67
N GLU A 559 0.50 40.52 17.98
CA GLU A 559 -0.23 41.55 18.73
C GLU A 559 0.45 42.92 18.64
N LEU A 560 1.79 42.96 18.69
CA LEU A 560 2.56 44.20 18.50
C LEU A 560 2.38 44.76 17.08
N ALA A 561 2.41 43.91 16.06
CA ALA A 561 2.20 44.32 14.67
C ALA A 561 0.77 44.86 14.46
N GLU A 562 -0.23 44.24 15.09
CA GLU A 562 -1.62 44.70 15.04
C GLU A 562 -1.80 46.03 15.77
N THR A 563 -1.22 46.18 16.96
CA THR A 563 -1.22 47.44 17.72
C THR A 563 -0.54 48.57 16.94
N GLN A 564 0.57 48.27 16.25
CA GLN A 564 1.26 49.24 15.40
C GLN A 564 0.40 49.67 14.19
N ARG A 565 -0.35 48.75 13.58
CA ARG A 565 -1.31 49.06 12.50
C ARG A 565 -2.46 49.93 13.00
N GLN A 566 -3.06 49.58 14.13
CA GLN A 566 -4.13 50.39 14.73
C GLN A 566 -3.63 51.80 15.08
N ARG A 567 -2.42 51.91 15.65
CA ARG A 567 -1.82 53.21 15.96
C ARG A 567 -1.56 54.05 14.71
N SER A 568 -1.08 53.45 13.62
CA SER A 568 -0.84 54.18 12.38
C SER A 568 -2.14 54.62 11.71
N GLU A 569 -3.20 53.81 11.77
CA GLU A 569 -4.54 54.17 11.29
C GLU A 569 -5.15 55.32 12.09
N ILE A 570 -5.08 55.27 13.43
CA ILE A 570 -5.55 56.35 14.30
C ILE A 570 -4.79 57.64 13.98
N LEU A 571 -3.45 57.59 13.92
CA LEU A 571 -2.64 58.77 13.59
C LEU A 571 -2.95 59.33 12.20
N ARG A 572 -3.25 58.47 11.21
CA ARG A 572 -3.69 58.90 9.88
C ARG A 572 -5.04 59.62 9.97
N HIS A 573 -6.02 59.02 10.63
CA HIS A 573 -7.36 59.59 10.79
C HIS A 573 -7.32 60.92 11.54
N THR A 574 -6.56 61.01 12.64
CA THR A 574 -6.36 62.27 13.39
C THR A 574 -5.71 63.34 12.53
N ARG A 575 -4.73 63.00 11.68
CA ARG A 575 -4.10 63.95 10.74
C ARG A 575 -5.07 64.42 9.65
N GLU A 576 -5.92 63.53 9.14
CA GLU A 576 -6.94 63.87 8.15
C GLU A 576 -8.00 64.80 8.75
N GLN A 577 -8.48 64.51 9.97
CA GLN A 577 -9.40 65.39 10.69
C GLN A 577 -8.78 66.76 10.99
N ALA A 578 -7.55 66.80 11.52
CA ALA A 578 -6.86 68.06 11.79
C ALA A 578 -6.61 68.89 10.51
N ARG A 579 -6.34 68.24 9.37
CA ARG A 579 -6.27 68.93 8.07
C ARG A 579 -7.62 69.48 7.64
N GLY A 580 -8.69 68.69 7.77
CA GLY A 580 -10.05 69.13 7.47
C GLY A 580 -10.48 70.33 8.31
N GLU A 581 -10.18 70.33 9.61
CA GLU A 581 -10.45 71.47 10.50
C GLU A 581 -9.64 72.71 10.13
N LEU A 582 -8.35 72.55 9.79
CA LEU A 582 -7.51 73.66 9.33
C LEU A 582 -7.99 74.26 8.00
N ASP A 583 -8.43 73.42 7.07
CA ASP A 583 -8.96 73.87 5.78
C ASP A 583 -10.32 74.55 5.94
N ALA A 584 -11.19 74.05 6.83
CA ALA A 584 -12.44 74.71 7.21
C ALA A 584 -12.19 76.08 7.87
N ALA A 585 -11.25 76.14 8.83
CA ALA A 585 -10.86 77.39 9.47
C ALA A 585 -10.27 78.40 8.48
N ARG A 586 -9.49 77.94 7.48
CA ARG A 586 -8.99 78.79 6.38
C ARG A 586 -10.11 79.29 5.47
N ALA A 587 -11.08 78.44 5.16
CA ALA A 587 -12.25 78.83 4.37
C ALA A 587 -13.10 79.89 5.10
N GLU A 588 -13.34 79.70 6.40
CA GLU A 588 -14.03 80.64 7.29
C GLU A 588 -13.29 81.99 7.35
N LEU A 589 -11.96 81.96 7.55
CA LEU A 589 -11.12 83.15 7.56
C LEU A 589 -11.16 83.89 6.21
N ASN A 590 -11.15 83.16 5.11
CA ASN A 590 -11.24 83.74 3.77
C ASN A 590 -12.64 84.32 3.49
N ARG A 591 -13.70 83.69 3.99
CA ARG A 591 -15.07 84.22 3.95
C ARG A 591 -15.17 85.51 4.76
N LEU A 592 -14.70 85.51 6.02
CA LEU A 592 -14.66 86.71 6.86
C LEU A 592 -13.83 87.83 6.22
N LYS A 593 -12.71 87.52 5.56
CA LYS A 593 -11.92 88.51 4.78
C LYS A 593 -12.67 89.07 3.57
N ARG A 594 -13.53 88.28 2.92
CA ARG A 594 -14.40 88.77 1.83
C ARG A 594 -15.51 89.66 2.38
N GLU A 595 -16.17 89.24 3.44
CA GLU A 595 -17.20 90.03 4.14
C GLU A 595 -16.61 91.38 4.61
N TRP A 596 -15.38 91.40 5.15
CA TRP A 596 -14.69 92.64 5.52
C TRP A 596 -14.34 93.56 4.34
N ARG A 597 -14.10 93.02 3.15
CA ARG A 597 -13.82 93.81 1.94
C ARG A 597 -15.08 94.39 1.30
N GLU A 598 -16.25 93.85 1.62
CA GLU A 598 -17.55 94.33 1.13
C GLU A 598 -18.22 95.33 2.09
N ILE A 599 -17.60 95.65 3.24
CA ILE A 599 -18.07 96.72 4.12
C ILE A 599 -17.79 98.06 3.43
N PRO A 600 -18.83 98.83 3.04
CA PRO A 600 -18.64 100.13 2.43
C PRO A 600 -18.05 101.08 3.46
N ALA A 601 -16.92 101.70 3.13
CA ALA A 601 -16.35 102.78 3.93
C ALA A 601 -17.41 103.90 4.08
N THR A 602 -18.04 103.93 5.26
CA THR A 602 -18.97 104.99 5.65
C THR A 602 -18.19 106.00 6.47
N ARG A 603 -18.34 107.27 6.07
CA ARG A 603 -17.63 108.48 6.52
C ARG A 603 -17.62 108.72 8.01
#